data_AF-A0A831THU4-F1
#
_entry.id   AF-A0A831THU4-F1
#
_cell.length_a   1.000
_cell.length_b   1.000
_cell.length_c   1.000
_cell.angle_alpha   90.00
_cell.angle_beta   90.00
_cell.angle_gamma   90.00
#
_symmetry.space_group_name_H-M   'P 1'
#
loop_
_entity.id
_entity.type
_entity.pdbx_description
1 polymer ?
#
loop_
_entity_poly.entity_id
_entity_poly.type
_entity_poly.pdbx_seq_one_letter_code
_entity_poly.pdbx_strand_id
1 'polypeptide(L)'
;MWKWSLFLLVAVLVTVSLLPVQQAASAPFASPAFEQLWSAQKGARIDPWGSTPLAWRVEPYANAPGGRRLVQYFDRGRMELQSRGGAGNQDVTQGLLAWEMTTGQVALGDALTRPLAPPVMSIDGGDPDPGVPTYAGLSRVVQQPEADRSSSPEPISEWVDADGQVSDAPPPVPIRIGQYVPATGHNLPQVTVDLLNSRPFGDVSWMDVLGYPISEPYWALYRHDGAASPSLIQVFQRRILVYTPGLEPDRQFTVPNTGRHYYRWRYGAEATQLWPDVRPGRPVQPIVVSPGLQAGIYAEGIESPIGLALSPDGQLLILTAAGTLLKVNGEDASGAASSFTTFASGLVNPRGLAVYDGWVYASDDRGLIRFMDADGDGVAERSDRLSAEISPLPGPAGAPVIDEQGRIFVAGVPRGALLLSAEAQQPRVYQVTPPTVSPVGGEFRQPGPLMAWGRLLLAMEQADAAPARLVRVSTGDGTAALADEPVLTLPEGFVASAALVYSSQLWPELIPGTIFIAARGSDQGVVFQGLPTTGDFAPEVSEFATGFIDPSALAVGLDGTVYVADAAANQVIKITPRTIDTR
;
A
#
# COMPACT_ATOMS: atom_id res chain seq x y z
N MET A 1 22.24 -19.36 53.27
CA MET A 1 21.05 -18.92 52.51
C MET A 1 21.36 -18.56 51.06
N TRP A 2 22.42 -17.78 50.76
CA TRP A 2 22.82 -17.40 49.38
C TRP A 2 22.98 -18.57 48.37
N LYS A 3 23.62 -19.68 48.77
CA LYS A 3 23.85 -20.83 47.86
C LYS A 3 22.56 -21.52 47.41
N TRP A 4 21.52 -21.52 48.24
CA TRP A 4 20.22 -22.09 47.91
C TRP A 4 19.40 -21.15 47.02
N SER A 5 19.55 -19.84 47.20
CA SER A 5 18.96 -18.82 46.31
C SER A 5 19.57 -18.86 44.91
N LEU A 6 20.88 -19.08 44.80
CA LEU A 6 21.55 -19.21 43.49
C LEU A 6 21.13 -20.49 42.75
N PHE A 7 20.95 -21.60 43.48
CA PHE A 7 20.45 -22.85 42.90
C PHE A 7 19.00 -22.72 42.42
N LEU A 8 18.14 -22.05 43.20
CA LEU A 8 16.76 -21.75 42.80
C LEU A 8 16.71 -20.81 41.57
N LEU A 9 17.58 -19.81 41.50
CA LEU A 9 17.63 -18.89 40.36
C LEU A 9 18.08 -19.60 39.08
N VAL A 10 19.11 -20.44 39.16
CA VAL A 10 19.61 -21.24 38.03
C VAL A 10 18.60 -22.30 37.63
N ALA A 11 17.94 -22.95 38.59
CA ALA A 11 16.87 -23.90 38.31
C ALA A 11 15.68 -23.22 37.61
N VAL A 12 15.24 -22.04 38.07
CA VAL A 12 14.18 -21.26 37.41
C VAL A 12 14.59 -20.83 36.01
N LEU A 13 15.83 -20.33 35.82
CA LEU A 13 16.35 -19.96 34.50
C LEU A 13 16.36 -21.16 33.54
N VAL A 14 16.88 -22.31 33.96
CA VAL A 14 16.91 -23.53 33.14
C VAL A 14 15.49 -24.04 32.85
N THR A 15 14.57 -23.93 33.82
CA THR A 15 13.17 -24.36 33.63
C THR A 15 12.43 -23.43 32.66
N VAL A 16 12.70 -22.12 32.69
CA VAL A 16 12.15 -21.14 31.73
C VAL A 16 12.74 -21.33 30.34
N SER A 17 14.01 -21.72 30.22
CA SER A 17 14.66 -22.03 28.93
C SER A 17 14.17 -23.33 28.28
N LEU A 18 13.53 -24.22 29.05
CA LEU A 18 13.01 -25.51 28.59
C LEU A 18 11.49 -25.49 28.34
N LEU A 19 10.82 -24.36 28.57
CA LEU A 19 9.43 -24.21 28.14
C LEU A 19 9.39 -24.21 26.61
N PRO A 20 8.60 -25.07 25.96
CA PRO A 20 8.39 -24.97 24.53
C PRO A 20 7.78 -23.59 24.25
N VAL A 21 8.54 -22.72 23.59
CA VAL A 21 7.98 -21.51 22.97
C VAL A 21 7.09 -22.03 21.85
N GLN A 22 5.83 -22.34 22.17
CA GLN A 22 4.83 -22.42 21.13
C GLN A 22 4.71 -21.01 20.57
N GLN A 23 5.20 -20.83 19.35
CA GLN A 23 4.93 -19.66 18.54
C GLN A 23 3.42 -19.42 18.59
N ALA A 24 3.00 -18.21 18.97
CA ALA A 24 1.57 -17.89 19.03
C ALA A 24 0.96 -18.23 17.67
N ALA A 25 -0.11 -19.02 17.66
CA ALA A 25 -0.78 -19.49 16.43
C ALA A 25 -1.49 -18.35 15.65
N SER A 26 -1.38 -17.11 16.11
CA SER A 26 -2.01 -15.90 15.58
C SER A 26 -0.97 -14.82 15.31
N ALA A 27 -1.18 -14.01 14.27
CA ALA A 27 -0.29 -12.90 13.98
C ALA A 27 -0.23 -11.90 15.16
N PRO A 28 0.94 -11.29 15.45
CA PRO A 28 1.00 -10.21 16.42
C PRO A 28 0.25 -8.98 15.89
N PHE A 29 -0.13 -8.06 16.79
CA PHE A 29 -0.61 -6.75 16.39
C PHE A 29 0.50 -5.97 15.68
N ALA A 30 0.22 -5.48 14.48
CA ALA A 30 1.19 -4.72 13.70
C ALA A 30 1.42 -3.28 14.21
N SER A 31 0.53 -2.77 15.07
CA SER A 31 0.67 -1.45 15.71
C SER A 31 0.02 -1.46 17.10
N PRO A 32 0.59 -0.75 18.09
CA PRO A 32 -0.05 -0.53 19.39
C PRO A 32 -1.44 0.12 19.27
N ALA A 33 -1.67 0.95 18.25
CA ALA A 33 -2.97 1.57 18.01
C ALA A 33 -4.06 0.53 17.68
N PHE A 34 -3.70 -0.54 16.97
CA PHE A 34 -4.62 -1.65 16.70
C PHE A 34 -4.94 -2.44 17.96
N GLU A 35 -3.93 -2.73 18.79
CA GLU A 35 -4.12 -3.44 20.06
C GLU A 35 -5.02 -2.65 21.01
N GLN A 36 -4.82 -1.33 21.09
CA GLN A 36 -5.62 -0.44 21.91
C GLN A 36 -7.11 -0.46 21.50
N LEU A 37 -7.41 -0.31 20.20
CA LEU A 37 -8.78 -0.35 19.72
C LEU A 37 -9.43 -1.73 19.92
N TRP A 38 -8.69 -2.81 19.63
CA TRP A 38 -9.18 -4.17 19.82
C TRP A 38 -9.52 -4.43 21.30
N SER A 39 -8.65 -4.02 22.21
CA SER A 39 -8.85 -4.18 23.66
C SER A 39 -10.03 -3.37 24.18
N ALA A 40 -10.24 -2.15 23.66
CA ALA A 40 -11.34 -1.28 24.06
C ALA A 40 -12.73 -1.84 23.67
N GLN A 41 -12.80 -2.67 22.63
CA GLN A 41 -14.05 -3.29 22.16
C GLN A 41 -14.24 -4.73 22.64
N LYS A 42 -13.29 -5.25 23.42
CA LYS A 42 -13.39 -6.59 24.00
C LYS A 42 -14.52 -6.65 25.03
N GLY A 43 -15.35 -7.68 24.95
CA GLY A 43 -16.49 -7.84 25.85
C GLY A 43 -17.73 -7.01 25.48
N ALA A 44 -17.72 -6.34 24.33
CA ALA A 44 -18.93 -5.78 23.75
C ALA A 44 -20.00 -6.86 23.50
N ARG A 45 -21.28 -6.46 23.50
CA ARG A 45 -22.42 -7.39 23.26
C ARG A 45 -22.29 -8.10 21.92
N ILE A 46 -21.83 -7.39 20.89
CA ILE A 46 -21.45 -7.96 19.60
C ILE A 46 -19.96 -7.74 19.43
N ASP A 47 -19.21 -8.83 19.30
CA ASP A 47 -17.77 -8.78 19.05
C ASP A 47 -17.50 -8.48 17.56
N PRO A 48 -16.87 -7.33 17.23
CA PRO A 48 -16.64 -6.92 15.85
C PRO A 48 -15.35 -7.47 15.24
N TRP A 49 -14.56 -8.24 15.99
CA TRP A 49 -13.21 -8.67 15.60
C TRP A 49 -13.06 -10.19 15.53
N GLY A 50 -13.51 -10.91 16.55
CA GLY A 50 -13.15 -12.32 16.76
C GLY A 50 -12.08 -12.46 17.86
N SER A 51 -11.56 -13.68 18.02
CA SER A 51 -10.76 -14.04 19.19
C SER A 51 -9.31 -13.55 19.14
N THR A 52 -8.73 -13.45 17.94
CA THR A 52 -7.31 -13.12 17.74
C THR A 52 -7.08 -12.38 16.42
N PRO A 53 -5.98 -11.61 16.28
CA PRO A 53 -5.55 -11.09 14.98
C PRO A 53 -5.14 -12.24 14.04
N LEU A 54 -5.47 -12.12 12.75
CA LEU A 54 -5.21 -13.19 11.78
C LEU A 54 -3.94 -12.94 10.97
N ALA A 55 -3.85 -11.77 10.31
CA ALA A 55 -2.71 -11.36 9.51
C ALA A 55 -2.60 -9.84 9.46
N TRP A 56 -1.41 -9.33 9.17
CA TRP A 56 -1.19 -7.91 8.86
C TRP A 56 -0.43 -7.78 7.55
N ARG A 57 -0.60 -6.64 6.89
CA ARG A 57 0.04 -6.33 5.60
C ARG A 57 0.28 -4.85 5.42
N VAL A 58 1.21 -4.51 4.53
CA VAL A 58 1.28 -3.19 3.91
C VAL A 58 0.57 -3.27 2.55
N GLU A 59 -0.45 -2.45 2.37
CA GLU A 59 -1.25 -2.38 1.14
C GLU A 59 -0.99 -1.06 0.41
N PRO A 60 -1.16 -1.01 -0.92
CA PRO A 60 -1.10 0.25 -1.65
C PRO A 60 -2.31 1.12 -1.26
N TYR A 61 -2.06 2.42 -1.07
CA TYR A 61 -3.09 3.42 -0.82
C TYR A 61 -2.57 4.81 -1.24
N ALA A 62 -3.01 5.31 -2.39
CA ALA A 62 -2.53 6.50 -3.08
C ALA A 62 -2.45 7.76 -2.20
N ASN A 63 -3.46 7.97 -1.34
CA ASN A 63 -3.57 9.14 -0.46
C ASN A 63 -2.82 8.99 0.87
N ALA A 64 -2.25 7.81 1.15
CA ALA A 64 -1.46 7.58 2.35
C ALA A 64 0.00 8.01 2.14
N PRO A 65 0.73 8.40 3.20
CA PRO A 65 2.16 8.71 3.09
C PRO A 65 2.95 7.58 2.43
N GLY A 66 3.67 7.91 1.35
CA GLY A 66 4.43 6.93 0.57
C GLY A 66 3.57 5.98 -0.27
N GLY A 67 2.29 6.31 -0.51
CA GLY A 67 1.38 5.53 -1.36
C GLY A 67 0.98 4.18 -0.78
N ARG A 68 1.08 4.00 0.54
CA ARG A 68 0.87 2.70 1.20
C ARG A 68 0.32 2.85 2.61
N ARG A 69 -0.33 1.79 3.10
CA ARG A 69 -1.04 1.77 4.38
C ARG A 69 -0.85 0.45 5.11
N LEU A 70 -0.62 0.52 6.42
CA LEU A 70 -0.59 -0.66 7.29
C LEU A 70 -2.02 -1.10 7.63
N VAL A 71 -2.30 -2.40 7.51
CA VAL A 71 -3.59 -3.00 7.84
C VAL A 71 -3.44 -4.25 8.70
N GLN A 72 -4.45 -4.54 9.51
CA GLN A 72 -4.56 -5.76 10.31
C GLN A 72 -5.94 -6.41 10.08
N TYR A 73 -5.92 -7.68 9.72
CA TYR A 73 -7.09 -8.53 9.50
C TYR A 73 -7.47 -9.31 10.76
N PHE A 74 -8.78 -9.42 10.96
CA PHE A 74 -9.43 -10.20 12.00
C PHE A 74 -10.52 -11.07 11.34
N ASP A 75 -11.19 -11.94 12.11
CA ASP A 75 -12.26 -12.79 11.56
C ASP A 75 -13.37 -11.95 10.93
N ARG A 76 -13.84 -10.93 11.65
CA ARG A 76 -15.06 -10.18 11.30
C ARG A 76 -14.81 -8.81 10.68
N GLY A 77 -13.56 -8.40 10.52
CA GLY A 77 -13.23 -7.10 9.95
C GLY A 77 -11.73 -6.87 9.75
N ARG A 78 -11.35 -5.64 9.39
CA ARG A 78 -9.96 -5.19 9.37
C ARG A 78 -9.82 -3.80 9.96
N MET A 79 -8.65 -3.52 10.52
CA MET A 79 -8.20 -2.19 10.92
C MET A 79 -7.20 -1.63 9.92
N GLU A 80 -7.20 -0.32 9.76
CA GLU A 80 -6.41 0.41 8.80
C GLU A 80 -5.77 1.60 9.50
N LEU A 81 -4.45 1.72 9.41
CA LEU A 81 -3.72 2.80 10.07
C LEU A 81 -3.77 4.05 9.19
N GLN A 82 -4.39 5.12 9.67
CA GLN A 82 -4.28 6.44 9.06
C GLN A 82 -3.11 7.19 9.67
N SER A 83 -2.10 7.46 8.85
CA SER A 83 -1.02 8.37 9.21
C SER A 83 -1.31 9.71 8.55
N ARG A 84 -1.86 10.68 9.30
CA ARG A 84 -1.93 12.07 8.83
C ARG A 84 -0.55 12.71 9.01
N GLY A 85 0.01 13.25 7.94
CA GLY A 85 1.32 13.92 8.01
C GLY A 85 1.32 15.03 9.07
N GLY A 86 2.30 15.02 9.97
CA GLY A 86 2.61 16.13 10.86
C GLY A 86 2.05 16.10 12.29
N ALA A 87 1.21 15.14 12.67
CA ALA A 87 0.81 14.95 14.06
C ALA A 87 1.01 13.48 14.45
N GLY A 88 1.75 13.20 15.53
CA GLY A 88 2.01 11.84 16.01
C GLY A 88 0.78 11.06 16.50
N ASN A 89 -0.43 11.48 16.13
CA ASN A 89 -1.67 10.78 16.41
C ASN A 89 -1.95 9.81 15.25
N GLN A 90 -1.81 8.51 15.51
CA GLN A 90 -2.21 7.47 14.57
C GLN A 90 -3.70 7.19 14.76
N ASP A 91 -4.52 7.59 13.79
CA ASP A 91 -5.95 7.28 13.81
C ASP A 91 -6.17 5.88 13.18
N VAL A 92 -7.08 5.09 13.74
CA VAL A 92 -7.44 3.77 13.20
C VAL A 92 -8.82 3.83 12.59
N THR A 93 -8.93 3.46 11.30
CA THR A 93 -10.22 3.24 10.64
C THR A 93 -10.51 1.77 10.47
N GLN A 94 -11.78 1.45 10.27
CA GLN A 94 -12.23 0.10 9.96
C GLN A 94 -12.57 0.01 8.47
N GLY A 95 -12.09 -1.05 7.81
CA GLY A 95 -12.20 -1.19 6.36
C GLY A 95 -13.62 -1.38 5.85
N LEU A 96 -13.87 -0.91 4.62
CA LEU A 96 -15.16 -0.95 3.93
C LEU A 96 -15.46 -2.34 3.33
N LEU A 97 -15.19 -3.41 4.08
CA LEU A 97 -15.06 -4.76 3.51
C LEU A 97 -16.33 -5.26 2.82
N ALA A 98 -17.49 -5.03 3.43
CA ALA A 98 -18.77 -5.44 2.87
C ALA A 98 -19.13 -4.62 1.61
N TRP A 99 -18.85 -3.31 1.60
CA TRP A 99 -18.98 -2.50 0.39
C TRP A 99 -18.06 -3.02 -0.71
N GLU A 100 -16.75 -3.16 -0.46
CA GLU A 100 -15.79 -3.59 -1.49
C GLU A 100 -16.14 -4.98 -2.06
N MET A 101 -16.53 -5.96 -1.25
CA MET A 101 -16.90 -7.30 -1.72
C MET A 101 -18.23 -7.34 -2.48
N THR A 102 -19.19 -6.47 -2.14
CA THR A 102 -20.49 -6.44 -2.82
C THR A 102 -20.48 -5.55 -4.06
N THR A 103 -19.63 -4.53 -4.12
CA THR A 103 -19.49 -3.67 -5.31
C THR A 103 -18.41 -4.15 -6.26
N GLY A 104 -17.48 -4.98 -5.78
CA GLY A 104 -16.33 -5.41 -6.54
C GLY A 104 -15.30 -4.30 -6.75
N GLN A 105 -15.26 -3.29 -5.89
CA GLN A 105 -14.34 -2.16 -5.99
C GLN A 105 -13.38 -2.18 -4.81
N VAL A 106 -12.12 -2.55 -5.06
CA VAL A 106 -11.07 -2.54 -4.04
C VAL A 106 -10.52 -1.13 -3.88
N ALA A 107 -10.59 -0.57 -2.68
CA ALA A 107 -10.06 0.77 -2.41
C ALA A 107 -8.52 0.79 -2.50
N LEU A 108 -7.99 1.64 -3.37
CA LEU A 108 -6.57 1.95 -3.53
C LEU A 108 -6.26 3.41 -3.18
N GLY A 109 -7.25 4.16 -2.73
CA GLY A 109 -7.18 5.58 -2.35
C GLY A 109 -8.58 6.07 -1.99
N ASP A 110 -8.71 7.35 -1.67
CA ASP A 110 -9.99 7.94 -1.26
C ASP A 110 -11.00 7.98 -2.42
N ALA A 111 -10.50 8.13 -3.65
CA ALA A 111 -11.29 8.15 -4.89
C ALA A 111 -10.77 7.15 -5.94
N LEU A 112 -9.72 6.39 -5.63
CA LEU A 112 -9.11 5.42 -6.53
C LEU A 112 -9.53 4.00 -6.13
N THR A 113 -10.09 3.26 -7.07
CA THR A 113 -10.47 1.87 -6.88
C THR A 113 -9.89 0.98 -7.96
N ARG A 114 -9.84 -0.33 -7.69
CA ARG A 114 -9.55 -1.36 -8.68
C ARG A 114 -10.68 -2.38 -8.70
N PRO A 115 -11.18 -2.76 -9.88
CA PRO A 115 -12.22 -3.76 -9.99
C PRO A 115 -11.69 -5.14 -9.61
N LEU A 116 -12.52 -5.89 -8.90
CA LEU A 116 -12.34 -7.30 -8.60
C LEU A 116 -13.75 -7.90 -8.52
N ALA A 117 -14.04 -8.93 -9.31
CA ALA A 117 -15.40 -9.47 -9.38
C ALA A 117 -15.90 -9.87 -7.97
N PRO A 118 -17.11 -9.46 -7.56
CA PRO A 118 -17.71 -9.90 -6.30
C PRO A 118 -17.65 -11.43 -6.13
N PRO A 119 -17.30 -11.95 -4.94
CA PRO A 119 -17.14 -13.39 -4.79
C PRO A 119 -18.48 -14.10 -4.72
N VAL A 120 -18.60 -15.25 -5.41
CA VAL A 120 -19.73 -16.20 -5.28
C VAL A 120 -19.71 -16.99 -3.95
N MET A 121 -18.97 -16.48 -2.96
CA MET A 121 -18.87 -17.03 -1.61
C MET A 121 -20.13 -16.67 -0.82
N SER A 122 -20.74 -17.65 -0.16
CA SER A 122 -21.84 -17.41 0.79
C SER A 122 -21.39 -16.49 1.92
N ILE A 123 -22.26 -15.60 2.39
CA ILE A 123 -21.92 -14.62 3.44
C ILE A 123 -21.57 -15.27 4.78
N ASP A 124 -21.94 -16.53 4.99
CA ASP A 124 -21.59 -17.34 6.17
C ASP A 124 -20.31 -18.16 5.98
N GLY A 125 -19.70 -18.15 4.78
CA GLY A 125 -18.47 -18.86 4.45
C GLY A 125 -18.61 -20.39 4.31
N GLY A 126 -19.83 -20.93 4.35
CA GLY A 126 -20.10 -22.35 4.17
C GLY A 126 -20.23 -22.78 2.70
N ASP A 127 -20.56 -24.06 2.48
CA ASP A 127 -20.76 -24.63 1.15
C ASP A 127 -21.90 -23.92 0.38
N PRO A 128 -21.91 -23.92 -0.97
CA PRO A 128 -22.98 -23.29 -1.75
C PRO A 128 -24.37 -23.80 -1.37
N ASP A 129 -25.29 -22.88 -1.11
CA ASP A 129 -26.70 -23.14 -0.78
C ASP A 129 -27.57 -22.07 -1.48
N PRO A 130 -28.57 -22.45 -2.30
CA PRO A 130 -29.41 -21.49 -3.02
C PRO A 130 -30.15 -20.49 -2.14
N GLY A 131 -30.44 -20.83 -0.88
CA GLY A 131 -31.13 -19.93 0.05
C GLY A 131 -30.20 -19.01 0.85
N VAL A 132 -28.88 -19.21 0.77
CA VAL A 132 -27.89 -18.41 1.50
C VAL A 132 -27.25 -17.38 0.56
N PRO A 133 -27.45 -16.08 0.78
CA PRO A 133 -26.91 -15.02 -0.07
C PRO A 133 -25.39 -15.13 -0.23
N THR A 134 -24.93 -14.88 -1.45
CA THR A 134 -23.50 -14.68 -1.73
C THR A 134 -23.18 -13.18 -1.80
N TYR A 135 -21.92 -12.79 -1.64
CA TYR A 135 -21.54 -11.39 -1.88
C TYR A 135 -21.83 -10.96 -3.33
N ALA A 136 -21.64 -11.85 -4.30
CA ALA A 136 -22.02 -11.65 -5.69
C ALA A 136 -23.54 -11.49 -5.89
N GLY A 137 -24.37 -12.26 -5.20
CA GLY A 137 -25.82 -12.07 -5.20
C GLY A 137 -26.20 -10.72 -4.61
N LEU A 138 -25.65 -10.39 -3.43
CA LEU A 138 -25.92 -9.13 -2.75
C LEU A 138 -25.50 -7.89 -3.56
N SER A 139 -24.54 -8.01 -4.50
CA SER A 139 -24.19 -6.93 -5.44
C SER A 139 -25.40 -6.36 -6.19
N ARG A 140 -26.46 -7.16 -6.38
CA ARG A 140 -27.68 -6.78 -7.11
C ARG A 140 -28.68 -5.97 -6.29
N VAL A 141 -28.51 -5.90 -4.97
CA VAL A 141 -29.46 -5.25 -4.05
C VAL A 141 -28.80 -4.19 -3.16
N VAL A 142 -27.49 -3.96 -3.32
CA VAL A 142 -26.77 -2.88 -2.63
C VAL A 142 -26.75 -1.59 -3.46
N GLN A 143 -26.62 -0.45 -2.77
CA GLN A 143 -26.53 0.89 -3.34
C GLN A 143 -27.73 1.29 -4.20
N GLN A 144 -28.90 0.72 -3.93
CA GLN A 144 -30.17 1.07 -4.53
C GLN A 144 -31.04 1.76 -3.47
N PRO A 145 -31.07 3.11 -3.44
CA PRO A 145 -31.88 3.84 -2.47
C PRO A 145 -33.36 3.47 -2.58
N GLU A 146 -34.02 3.44 -1.43
CA GLU A 146 -35.44 3.09 -1.31
C GLU A 146 -36.23 4.20 -0.61
N ALA A 147 -37.55 4.14 -0.76
CA ALA A 147 -38.43 5.09 -0.08
C ALA A 147 -38.38 4.90 1.44
N ASP A 148 -38.61 5.99 2.19
CA ASP A 148 -38.75 5.94 3.64
C ASP A 148 -39.99 5.11 4.03
N ARG A 149 -39.76 3.95 4.66
CA ARG A 149 -40.79 3.03 5.15
C ARG A 149 -40.96 3.09 6.67
N SER A 150 -40.29 4.02 7.37
CA SER A 150 -40.31 4.10 8.84
C SER A 150 -41.68 4.41 9.44
N SER A 151 -42.60 4.94 8.65
CA SER A 151 -44.00 5.17 9.04
C SER A 151 -44.97 4.07 8.56
N SER A 152 -44.48 3.10 7.78
CA SER A 152 -45.31 2.01 7.26
C SER A 152 -45.62 0.97 8.34
N PRO A 153 -46.87 0.49 8.47
CA PRO A 153 -47.22 -0.59 9.38
C PRO A 153 -46.86 -1.99 8.85
N GLU A 154 -46.43 -2.09 7.59
CA GLU A 154 -46.17 -3.36 6.92
C GLU A 154 -44.89 -4.02 7.44
N PRO A 155 -44.90 -5.33 7.72
CA PRO A 155 -43.68 -6.05 8.03
C PRO A 155 -42.81 -6.21 6.77
N ILE A 156 -41.52 -6.40 6.98
CA ILE A 156 -40.56 -6.77 5.94
C ILE A 156 -40.92 -8.19 5.47
N SER A 157 -41.28 -8.35 4.20
CA SER A 157 -41.65 -9.62 3.54
C SER A 157 -40.70 -10.01 2.41
N GLU A 158 -39.71 -9.19 2.14
CA GLU A 158 -38.77 -9.34 1.05
C GLU A 158 -37.69 -10.36 1.43
N TRP A 159 -37.58 -11.43 0.64
CA TRP A 159 -36.57 -12.47 0.77
C TRP A 159 -35.54 -12.35 -0.35
N VAL A 160 -34.27 -12.58 -0.03
CA VAL A 160 -33.17 -12.59 -0.99
C VAL A 160 -32.47 -13.94 -1.00
N ASP A 161 -32.20 -14.48 -2.19
CA ASP A 161 -31.53 -15.76 -2.39
C ASP A 161 -30.01 -15.63 -2.65
N ALA A 162 -29.34 -16.75 -2.92
CA ALA A 162 -27.90 -16.81 -3.24
C ALA A 162 -27.48 -15.91 -4.41
N ASP A 163 -28.38 -15.72 -5.36
CA ASP A 163 -28.21 -14.91 -6.56
C ASP A 163 -28.74 -13.48 -6.40
N GLY A 164 -29.20 -13.07 -5.21
CA GLY A 164 -29.72 -11.73 -5.03
C GLY A 164 -31.08 -11.49 -5.70
N GLN A 165 -31.82 -12.55 -6.05
CA GLN A 165 -33.20 -12.40 -6.49
C GLN A 165 -34.08 -12.11 -5.27
N VAL A 166 -34.87 -11.05 -5.38
CA VAL A 166 -35.81 -10.65 -4.33
C VAL A 166 -37.19 -11.22 -4.63
N SER A 167 -37.81 -11.84 -3.62
CA SER A 167 -39.17 -12.38 -3.71
C SER A 167 -39.97 -12.06 -2.45
N ASP A 168 -41.29 -11.92 -2.59
CA ASP A 168 -42.18 -11.73 -1.44
C ASP A 168 -42.64 -13.07 -0.88
N ALA A 169 -42.46 -13.26 0.43
CA ALA A 169 -43.03 -14.38 1.16
C ALA A 169 -43.35 -14.01 2.62
N PRO A 170 -44.28 -14.71 3.29
CA PRO A 170 -44.60 -14.45 4.69
C PRO A 170 -43.34 -14.47 5.57
N PRO A 171 -43.08 -13.42 6.38
CA PRO A 171 -41.90 -13.38 7.21
C PRO A 171 -42.02 -14.34 8.40
N PRO A 172 -40.90 -14.89 8.92
CA PRO A 172 -40.92 -15.77 10.09
C PRO A 172 -41.45 -15.07 11.34
N VAL A 173 -41.17 -13.76 11.46
CA VAL A 173 -41.68 -12.86 12.50
C VAL A 173 -42.00 -11.49 11.89
N PRO A 174 -43.06 -10.80 12.33
CA PRO A 174 -43.51 -9.54 11.71
C PRO A 174 -42.66 -8.34 12.18
N ILE A 175 -41.46 -8.19 11.62
CA ILE A 175 -40.56 -7.06 11.88
C ILE A 175 -40.88 -5.91 10.93
N ARG A 176 -41.01 -4.70 11.46
CA ARG A 176 -41.22 -3.47 10.68
C ARG A 176 -39.93 -2.68 10.53
N ILE A 177 -39.93 -1.74 9.59
CA ILE A 177 -38.94 -0.67 9.54
C ILE A 177 -39.12 0.28 10.73
N GLY A 178 -38.02 0.65 11.39
CA GLY A 178 -38.03 1.56 12.53
C GLY A 178 -37.41 2.93 12.27
N GLN A 179 -36.52 3.03 11.28
CA GLN A 179 -35.81 4.28 10.97
C GLN A 179 -35.38 4.31 9.51
N TYR A 180 -35.44 5.50 8.90
CA TYR A 180 -34.82 5.78 7.60
C TYR A 180 -33.48 6.51 7.77
N VAL A 181 -32.51 6.19 6.92
CA VAL A 181 -31.16 6.77 6.92
C VAL A 181 -30.97 7.61 5.65
N PRO A 182 -31.20 8.93 5.71
CA PRO A 182 -31.15 9.79 4.51
C PRO A 182 -29.78 9.86 3.83
N ALA A 183 -28.69 9.60 4.57
CA ALA A 183 -27.32 9.67 4.06
C ALA A 183 -27.06 8.69 2.91
N THR A 184 -27.71 7.52 2.94
CA THR A 184 -27.60 6.48 1.90
C THR A 184 -28.93 6.10 1.27
N GLY A 185 -30.04 6.59 1.83
CA GLY A 185 -31.39 6.32 1.34
C GLY A 185 -31.87 4.91 1.65
N HIS A 186 -31.52 4.38 2.83
CA HIS A 186 -31.87 3.02 3.23
C HIS A 186 -32.59 2.96 4.57
N ASN A 187 -33.43 1.95 4.74
CA ASN A 187 -34.20 1.74 5.96
C ASN A 187 -33.48 0.79 6.93
N LEU A 188 -33.66 1.00 8.24
CA LEU A 188 -33.23 0.09 9.30
C LEU A 188 -34.45 -0.62 9.92
N PRO A 189 -34.40 -1.94 10.11
CA PRO A 189 -35.47 -2.67 10.80
C PRO A 189 -35.51 -2.28 12.28
N GLN A 190 -36.70 -2.24 12.88
CA GLN A 190 -36.88 -1.80 14.27
C GLN A 190 -36.00 -2.58 15.26
N VAL A 191 -35.85 -3.89 15.07
CA VAL A 191 -34.97 -4.72 15.91
C VAL A 191 -33.50 -4.26 15.87
N THR A 192 -33.03 -3.75 14.73
CA THR A 192 -31.68 -3.19 14.59
C THR A 192 -31.60 -1.81 15.24
N VAL A 193 -32.62 -0.96 15.08
CA VAL A 193 -32.69 0.33 15.80
C VAL A 193 -32.59 0.12 17.32
N ASP A 194 -33.36 -0.83 17.85
CA ASP A 194 -33.35 -1.18 19.28
C ASP A 194 -31.98 -1.71 19.73
N LEU A 195 -31.36 -2.59 18.92
CA LEU A 195 -30.00 -3.06 19.15
C LEU A 195 -29.01 -1.90 19.22
N LEU A 196 -29.00 -1.02 18.21
CA LEU A 196 -28.03 0.07 18.10
C LEU A 196 -28.15 1.06 19.28
N ASN A 197 -29.38 1.33 19.73
CA ASN A 197 -29.65 2.13 20.93
C ASN A 197 -29.07 1.52 22.22
N SER A 198 -28.89 0.19 22.26
CA SER A 198 -28.25 -0.50 23.39
C SER A 198 -26.72 -0.44 23.40
N ARG A 199 -26.10 0.28 22.44
CA ARG A 199 -24.63 0.40 22.28
C ARG A 199 -23.95 -0.98 22.22
N PRO A 200 -24.24 -1.79 21.19
CA PRO A 200 -23.84 -3.19 21.15
C PRO A 200 -22.32 -3.38 21.00
N PHE A 201 -21.58 -2.33 20.62
CA PHE A 201 -20.14 -2.32 20.41
C PHE A 201 -19.35 -1.60 21.52
N GLY A 202 -19.97 -1.39 22.69
CA GLY A 202 -19.35 -0.66 23.80
C GLY A 202 -19.36 0.85 23.57
N ASP A 203 -18.25 1.52 23.89
CA ASP A 203 -18.13 2.98 23.78
C ASP A 203 -17.89 3.48 22.34
N VAL A 204 -17.62 2.57 21.41
CA VAL A 204 -17.41 2.91 20.00
C VAL A 204 -18.75 3.03 19.28
N SER A 205 -18.91 4.08 18.48
CA SER A 205 -20.13 4.28 17.68
C SER A 205 -20.33 3.12 16.71
N TRP A 206 -21.59 2.67 16.58
CA TRP A 206 -21.93 1.67 15.57
C TRP A 206 -21.62 2.16 14.15
N MET A 207 -21.58 3.48 13.92
CA MET A 207 -21.21 4.05 12.62
C MET A 207 -19.73 3.79 12.28
N ASP A 208 -18.85 3.77 13.28
CA ASP A 208 -17.43 3.46 13.08
C ASP A 208 -17.22 1.96 12.82
N VAL A 209 -18.10 1.11 13.38
CA VAL A 209 -18.02 -0.35 13.26
C VAL A 209 -18.72 -0.89 12.01
N LEU A 210 -19.95 -0.47 11.75
CA LEU A 210 -20.77 -0.95 10.62
C LEU A 210 -20.67 -0.01 9.41
N GLY A 211 -20.55 1.30 9.63
CA GLY A 211 -20.82 2.31 8.59
C GLY A 211 -22.30 2.46 8.31
N TYR A 212 -22.65 3.17 7.23
CA TYR A 212 -24.06 3.32 6.83
C TYR A 212 -24.62 2.03 6.22
N PRO A 213 -25.94 1.76 6.34
CA PRO A 213 -26.58 0.72 5.57
C PRO A 213 -26.47 1.05 4.08
N ILE A 214 -26.20 0.04 3.26
CA ILE A 214 -26.12 0.13 1.80
C ILE A 214 -27.08 -0.86 1.12
N SER A 215 -27.97 -1.50 1.86
CA SER A 215 -29.08 -2.31 1.36
C SER A 215 -30.29 -2.14 2.27
N GLU A 216 -31.46 -2.48 1.75
CA GLU A 216 -32.62 -2.78 2.60
C GLU A 216 -32.37 -4.05 3.45
N PRO A 217 -33.12 -4.23 4.55
CA PRO A 217 -33.12 -5.49 5.28
C PRO A 217 -33.94 -6.54 4.51
N TYR A 218 -33.34 -7.72 4.27
CA TYR A 218 -33.98 -8.83 3.57
C TYR A 218 -33.99 -10.09 4.43
N TRP A 219 -35.04 -10.89 4.33
CA TRP A 219 -35.03 -12.26 4.85
C TRP A 219 -34.19 -13.16 3.96
N ALA A 220 -33.44 -14.07 4.57
CA ALA A 220 -32.65 -15.06 3.86
C ALA A 220 -32.40 -16.28 4.76
N LEU A 221 -31.84 -17.35 4.22
CA LEU A 221 -31.24 -18.37 5.08
C LEU A 221 -29.83 -17.93 5.49
N TYR A 222 -29.49 -18.18 6.74
CA TYR A 222 -28.13 -18.01 7.26
C TYR A 222 -27.77 -19.18 8.16
N ARG A 223 -26.57 -19.75 8.00
CA ARG A 223 -26.13 -20.89 8.82
C ARG A 223 -25.45 -20.44 10.10
N HIS A 224 -25.97 -20.93 11.22
CA HIS A 224 -25.31 -20.88 12.52
C HIS A 224 -24.88 -22.29 12.90
N ASP A 225 -23.58 -22.47 13.16
CA ASP A 225 -23.03 -23.77 13.57
C ASP A 225 -23.41 -24.92 12.59
N GLY A 226 -23.53 -24.59 11.29
CA GLY A 226 -23.91 -25.52 10.20
C GLY A 226 -25.41 -25.65 9.93
N ALA A 227 -26.29 -25.13 10.79
CA ALA A 227 -27.74 -25.21 10.62
C ALA A 227 -28.31 -23.92 9.98
N ALA A 228 -28.95 -24.06 8.82
CA ALA A 228 -29.59 -22.94 8.12
C ALA A 228 -30.89 -22.53 8.82
N SER A 229 -31.01 -21.25 9.16
CA SER A 229 -32.21 -20.67 9.77
C SER A 229 -32.65 -19.42 9.01
N PRO A 230 -33.96 -19.11 8.96
CA PRO A 230 -34.42 -17.81 8.50
C PRO A 230 -33.87 -16.67 9.35
N SER A 231 -33.20 -15.74 8.69
CA SER A 231 -32.52 -14.61 9.30
C SER A 231 -32.76 -13.33 8.50
N LEU A 232 -32.88 -12.21 9.19
CA LEU A 232 -32.94 -10.90 8.57
C LEU A 232 -31.51 -10.39 8.41
N ILE A 233 -31.09 -10.18 7.16
CA ILE A 233 -29.74 -9.72 6.81
C ILE A 233 -29.79 -8.27 6.33
N GLN A 234 -28.76 -7.49 6.65
CA GLN A 234 -28.59 -6.15 6.10
C GLN A 234 -27.11 -5.85 5.87
N VAL A 235 -26.79 -5.33 4.69
CA VAL A 235 -25.43 -4.94 4.32
C VAL A 235 -25.18 -3.50 4.76
N PHE A 236 -24.13 -3.31 5.55
CA PHE A 236 -23.56 -1.99 5.85
C PHE A 236 -22.22 -1.83 5.14
N GLN A 237 -21.69 -0.62 5.08
CA GLN A 237 -20.43 -0.35 4.37
C GLN A 237 -19.26 -1.24 4.80
N ARG A 238 -19.14 -1.53 6.10
CA ARG A 238 -17.99 -2.25 6.67
C ARG A 238 -18.28 -3.72 6.93
N ARG A 239 -19.52 -4.06 7.26
CA ARG A 239 -19.94 -5.38 7.76
C ARG A 239 -21.37 -5.70 7.34
N ILE A 240 -21.71 -6.97 7.35
CA ILE A 240 -23.10 -7.45 7.27
C ILE A 240 -23.60 -7.70 8.68
N LEU A 241 -24.83 -7.26 8.98
CA LEU A 241 -25.50 -7.58 10.23
C LEU A 241 -26.57 -8.65 9.96
N VAL A 242 -26.61 -9.66 10.82
CA VAL A 242 -27.55 -10.78 10.70
C VAL A 242 -28.34 -10.90 12.00
N TYR A 243 -29.66 -10.86 11.91
CA TYR A 243 -30.60 -11.09 13.00
C TYR A 243 -31.33 -12.43 12.81
N THR A 244 -31.31 -13.28 13.83
CA THR A 244 -31.92 -14.62 13.78
C THR A 244 -32.86 -14.80 14.96
N PRO A 245 -34.19 -14.67 14.76
CA PRO A 245 -35.17 -14.62 15.85
C PRO A 245 -35.25 -15.92 16.66
N GLY A 246 -34.92 -17.06 16.04
CA GLY A 246 -34.98 -18.38 16.69
C GLY A 246 -33.84 -18.68 17.67
N LEU A 247 -32.85 -17.79 17.82
CA LEU A 247 -31.75 -17.95 18.76
C LEU A 247 -32.06 -17.31 20.12
N GLU A 248 -31.30 -17.72 21.14
CA GLU A 248 -31.32 -17.10 22.47
C GLU A 248 -31.11 -15.57 22.38
N PRO A 249 -31.76 -14.75 23.23
CA PRO A 249 -31.79 -13.28 23.08
C PRO A 249 -30.43 -12.58 22.97
N ASP A 250 -29.38 -13.14 23.57
CA ASP A 250 -28.00 -12.65 23.52
C ASP A 250 -27.23 -13.10 22.26
N ARG A 251 -27.73 -14.11 21.55
CA ARG A 251 -27.16 -14.68 20.32
C ARG A 251 -27.94 -14.32 19.05
N GLN A 252 -29.05 -13.57 19.15
CA GLN A 252 -29.88 -13.24 18.00
C GLN A 252 -29.16 -12.39 16.94
N PHE A 253 -28.16 -11.60 17.31
CA PHE A 253 -27.38 -10.80 16.37
C PHE A 253 -25.97 -11.34 16.20
N THR A 254 -25.52 -11.42 14.95
CA THR A 254 -24.14 -11.76 14.62
C THR A 254 -23.62 -10.91 13.47
N VAL A 255 -22.29 -10.81 13.41
CA VAL A 255 -21.56 -10.27 12.27
C VAL A 255 -20.80 -11.44 11.64
N PRO A 256 -21.00 -11.75 10.35
CA PRO A 256 -20.27 -12.81 9.67
C PRO A 256 -18.76 -12.55 9.64
N ASN A 257 -17.97 -13.59 9.31
CA ASN A 257 -16.51 -13.53 9.21
C ASN A 257 -16.01 -12.79 7.95
N THR A 258 -16.55 -11.59 7.73
CA THR A 258 -16.33 -10.69 6.60
C THR A 258 -14.85 -10.37 6.43
N GLY A 259 -14.07 -10.28 7.51
CA GLY A 259 -12.62 -10.03 7.45
C GLY A 259 -11.85 -11.18 6.81
N ARG A 260 -12.18 -12.42 7.20
CA ARG A 260 -11.61 -13.63 6.62
C ARG A 260 -12.05 -13.83 5.17
N HIS A 261 -13.34 -13.61 4.86
CA HIS A 261 -13.87 -13.70 3.50
C HIS A 261 -13.20 -12.69 2.57
N TYR A 262 -13.04 -11.46 3.04
CA TYR A 262 -12.39 -10.40 2.28
C TYR A 262 -10.93 -10.75 1.97
N TYR A 263 -10.16 -11.27 2.94
CA TYR A 263 -8.77 -11.65 2.70
C TYR A 263 -8.67 -12.74 1.62
N ARG A 264 -9.53 -13.76 1.67
CA ARG A 264 -9.60 -14.81 0.65
C ARG A 264 -9.95 -14.26 -0.73
N TRP A 265 -10.93 -13.37 -0.79
CA TRP A 265 -11.35 -12.73 -2.03
C TRP A 265 -10.25 -11.86 -2.65
N ARG A 266 -9.60 -11.00 -1.84
CA ARG A 266 -8.57 -10.07 -2.31
C ARG A 266 -7.25 -10.75 -2.68
N TYR A 267 -6.88 -11.83 -1.99
CA TYR A 267 -5.54 -12.43 -2.09
C TYR A 267 -5.51 -13.89 -2.56
N GLY A 268 -6.65 -14.57 -2.66
CA GLY A 268 -6.70 -16.00 -3.00
C GLY A 268 -6.06 -16.91 -1.95
N ALA A 269 -5.94 -16.44 -0.71
CA ALA A 269 -5.23 -17.12 0.37
C ALA A 269 -6.01 -17.05 1.70
N GLU A 270 -5.66 -17.91 2.67
CA GLU A 270 -6.20 -17.80 4.03
C GLU A 270 -5.52 -16.67 4.81
N ALA A 271 -6.29 -15.99 5.65
CA ALA A 271 -5.82 -14.89 6.51
C ALA A 271 -4.85 -15.35 7.63
N THR A 272 -4.36 -16.59 7.60
CA THR A 272 -3.32 -17.12 8.50
C THR A 272 -1.98 -17.30 7.79
N GLN A 273 -1.93 -17.08 6.47
CA GLN A 273 -0.68 -17.11 5.72
C GLN A 273 0.17 -15.90 6.10
N LEU A 274 1.44 -16.16 6.44
CA LEU A 274 2.41 -15.12 6.76
C LEU A 274 2.61 -14.21 5.55
N TRP A 275 2.72 -12.91 5.83
CA TRP A 275 3.17 -11.91 4.88
C TRP A 275 4.24 -11.05 5.58
N PRO A 276 5.27 -10.61 4.86
CA PRO A 276 5.54 -10.90 3.44
C PRO A 276 6.10 -12.32 3.18
N ASP A 277 5.64 -12.95 2.09
CA ASP A 277 6.13 -14.24 1.57
C ASP A 277 7.01 -13.96 0.34
N VAL A 278 8.24 -13.49 0.58
CA VAL A 278 9.12 -13.02 -0.48
C VAL A 278 9.95 -14.16 -1.03
N ARG A 279 9.95 -14.30 -2.36
CA ARG A 279 10.79 -15.26 -3.08
C ARG A 279 11.95 -14.54 -3.76
N PRO A 280 13.13 -15.16 -3.93
CA PRO A 280 14.33 -14.48 -4.44
C PRO A 280 14.29 -14.08 -5.92
N GLY A 281 13.40 -14.66 -6.73
CA GLY A 281 13.50 -14.59 -8.19
C GLY A 281 14.39 -15.70 -8.75
N ARG A 282 14.71 -15.62 -10.05
CA ARG A 282 15.59 -16.61 -10.69
C ARG A 282 17.05 -16.41 -10.26
N PRO A 283 17.89 -17.45 -10.24
CA PRO A 283 19.30 -17.30 -9.88
C PRO A 283 20.01 -16.25 -10.73
N VAL A 284 20.81 -15.38 -10.08
CA VAL A 284 21.61 -14.36 -10.74
C VAL A 284 23.09 -14.53 -10.40
N GLN A 285 23.97 -14.31 -11.38
CA GLN A 285 25.42 -14.17 -11.20
C GLN A 285 25.91 -13.05 -12.14
N PRO A 286 26.88 -12.22 -11.74
CA PRO A 286 27.72 -12.32 -10.53
C PRO A 286 27.28 -11.44 -9.36
N ILE A 287 26.00 -11.07 -9.22
CA ILE A 287 25.55 -10.13 -8.18
C ILE A 287 25.91 -10.62 -6.77
N VAL A 288 26.63 -9.78 -6.03
CA VAL A 288 27.00 -10.00 -4.63
C VAL A 288 26.24 -8.99 -3.77
N VAL A 289 25.67 -9.44 -2.66
CA VAL A 289 24.88 -8.60 -1.73
C VAL A 289 25.39 -8.73 -0.30
N SER A 290 25.03 -7.78 0.56
CA SER A 290 25.37 -7.82 1.99
C SER A 290 24.91 -9.13 2.67
N PRO A 291 25.59 -9.56 3.76
CA PRO A 291 25.20 -10.75 4.52
C PRO A 291 23.74 -10.72 4.97
N GLY A 292 23.10 -11.90 5.02
CA GLY A 292 21.67 -12.01 5.35
C GLY A 292 20.73 -11.71 4.18
N LEU A 293 21.23 -11.17 3.05
CA LEU A 293 20.44 -10.91 1.85
C LEU A 293 20.76 -11.89 0.72
N GLN A 294 19.84 -12.01 -0.22
CA GLN A 294 19.97 -12.74 -1.47
C GLN A 294 19.48 -11.88 -2.64
N ALA A 295 20.02 -12.13 -3.82
CA ALA A 295 19.59 -11.48 -5.06
C ALA A 295 19.09 -12.53 -6.06
N GLY A 296 18.16 -12.11 -6.91
CA GLY A 296 17.73 -12.89 -8.07
C GLY A 296 17.19 -12.00 -9.17
N ILE A 297 17.16 -12.55 -10.38
CA ILE A 297 16.54 -11.89 -11.53
C ILE A 297 15.05 -11.82 -11.26
N TYR A 298 14.53 -10.60 -11.20
CA TYR A 298 13.10 -10.34 -11.18
C TYR A 298 12.52 -10.33 -12.59
N ALA A 299 13.13 -9.56 -13.49
CA ALA A 299 12.73 -9.49 -14.89
C ALA A 299 13.97 -9.54 -15.80
N GLU A 300 13.84 -10.16 -16.96
CA GLU A 300 14.90 -10.26 -17.98
C GLU A 300 14.34 -9.92 -19.36
N GLY A 301 15.22 -9.53 -20.29
CA GLY A 301 14.81 -9.13 -21.64
C GLY A 301 14.09 -7.78 -21.69
N ILE A 302 14.16 -7.00 -20.61
CA ILE A 302 13.66 -5.64 -20.59
C ILE A 302 14.74 -4.75 -21.19
N GLU A 303 14.49 -4.18 -22.37
CA GLU A 303 15.50 -3.38 -23.06
C GLU A 303 15.77 -2.07 -22.31
N SER A 304 17.00 -1.92 -21.82
CA SER A 304 17.50 -0.73 -21.13
C SER A 304 16.49 -0.12 -20.16
N PRO A 305 16.13 -0.83 -19.05
CA PRO A 305 15.28 -0.26 -18.03
C PRO A 305 15.99 0.94 -17.39
N ILE A 306 15.32 2.08 -17.29
CA ILE A 306 15.87 3.35 -16.79
C ILE A 306 15.03 3.99 -15.66
N GLY A 307 13.89 3.39 -15.31
CA GLY A 307 13.04 3.90 -14.23
C GLY A 307 12.22 2.78 -13.61
N LEU A 308 12.08 2.83 -12.29
CA LEU A 308 11.28 1.90 -11.49
C LEU A 308 10.43 2.68 -10.49
N ALA A 309 9.19 2.24 -10.28
CA ALA A 309 8.37 2.61 -9.11
C ALA A 309 7.25 1.60 -8.92
N LEU A 310 6.48 1.74 -7.85
CA LEU A 310 5.26 0.97 -7.67
C LEU A 310 4.07 1.69 -8.30
N SER A 311 3.28 0.97 -9.09
CA SER A 311 1.97 1.43 -9.56
C SER A 311 1.02 1.67 -8.38
N PRO A 312 -0.10 2.40 -8.59
CA PRO A 312 -1.08 2.66 -7.55
C PRO A 312 -1.72 1.41 -6.92
N ASP A 313 -1.66 0.25 -7.59
CA ASP A 313 -2.09 -1.05 -7.07
C ASP A 313 -0.93 -1.91 -6.53
N GLY A 314 0.26 -1.32 -6.38
CA GLY A 314 1.41 -1.91 -5.69
C GLY A 314 2.27 -2.86 -6.51
N GLN A 315 2.09 -2.91 -7.84
CA GLN A 315 2.93 -3.70 -8.76
C GLN A 315 4.14 -2.89 -9.25
N LEU A 316 5.20 -3.56 -9.72
CA LEU A 316 6.35 -2.84 -10.26
C LEU A 316 6.06 -2.27 -11.66
N LEU A 317 6.32 -0.98 -11.83
CA LEU A 317 6.40 -0.28 -13.11
C LEU A 317 7.86 -0.22 -13.56
N ILE A 318 8.10 -0.48 -14.84
CA ILE A 318 9.42 -0.47 -15.47
C ILE A 318 9.39 0.41 -16.71
N LEU A 319 10.12 1.52 -16.68
CA LEU A 319 10.29 2.42 -17.84
C LEU A 319 11.54 2.03 -18.62
N THR A 320 11.36 1.80 -19.92
CA THR A 320 12.45 1.49 -20.87
C THR A 320 12.97 2.75 -21.55
N ALA A 321 14.23 2.75 -21.95
CA ALA A 321 14.82 3.82 -22.74
C ALA A 321 14.10 4.03 -24.09
N ALA A 322 13.47 2.98 -24.63
CA ALA A 322 12.65 3.02 -25.83
C ALA A 322 11.32 3.79 -25.68
N GLY A 323 10.99 4.27 -24.47
CA GLY A 323 9.78 5.07 -24.27
C GLY A 323 8.53 4.26 -23.91
N THR A 324 8.70 3.00 -23.50
CA THR A 324 7.61 2.12 -23.07
C THR A 324 7.64 1.95 -21.56
N LEU A 325 6.49 2.16 -20.92
CA LEU A 325 6.26 1.92 -19.49
C LEU A 325 5.49 0.60 -19.33
N LEU A 326 6.16 -0.40 -18.78
CA LEU A 326 5.62 -1.73 -18.53
C LEU A 326 5.13 -1.82 -17.08
N LYS A 327 4.03 -2.54 -16.85
CA LYS A 327 3.54 -2.93 -15.53
C LYS A 327 3.64 -4.44 -15.40
N VAL A 328 4.24 -4.92 -14.30
CA VAL A 328 4.26 -6.36 -13.98
C VAL A 328 2.89 -6.78 -13.45
N ASN A 329 2.34 -7.88 -13.96
CA ASN A 329 1.01 -8.37 -13.56
C ASN A 329 1.00 -9.77 -12.93
N GLY A 330 2.16 -10.40 -12.82
CA GLY A 330 2.26 -11.71 -12.20
C GLY A 330 3.70 -12.12 -11.97
N GLU A 331 3.88 -13.03 -11.03
CA GLU A 331 5.15 -13.68 -10.73
C GLU A 331 5.03 -15.19 -10.92
N ASP A 332 6.15 -15.84 -11.28
CA ASP A 332 6.26 -17.29 -11.34
C ASP A 332 6.55 -17.91 -9.95
N ALA A 333 6.74 -19.24 -9.90
CA ALA A 333 7.03 -19.96 -8.67
C ALA A 333 8.34 -19.51 -7.98
N SER A 334 9.28 -18.90 -8.72
CA SER A 334 10.51 -18.34 -8.16
C SER A 334 10.34 -16.92 -7.64
N GLY A 335 9.23 -16.26 -7.97
CA GLY A 335 8.99 -14.83 -7.72
C GLY A 335 9.54 -13.92 -8.82
N ALA A 336 9.94 -14.46 -9.98
CA ALA A 336 10.31 -13.62 -11.11
C ALA A 336 9.04 -13.18 -11.85
N ALA A 337 9.04 -11.95 -12.39
CA ALA A 337 7.98 -11.42 -13.23
C ALA A 337 7.70 -12.37 -14.40
N SER A 338 6.44 -12.77 -14.55
CA SER A 338 6.00 -13.77 -15.53
C SER A 338 5.13 -13.17 -16.64
N SER A 339 4.57 -11.98 -16.42
CA SER A 339 3.72 -11.29 -17.39
C SER A 339 3.78 -9.78 -17.21
N PHE A 340 3.59 -9.06 -18.32
CA PHE A 340 3.64 -7.60 -18.39
C PHE A 340 2.47 -7.07 -19.20
N THR A 341 1.94 -5.91 -18.82
CA THR A 341 1.09 -5.07 -19.67
C THR A 341 1.84 -3.78 -20.01
N THR A 342 1.65 -3.26 -21.22
CA THR A 342 2.10 -1.91 -21.55
C THR A 342 1.15 -0.90 -20.90
N PHE A 343 1.58 -0.30 -19.79
CA PHE A 343 0.81 0.71 -19.07
C PHE A 343 0.69 2.00 -19.90
N ALA A 344 1.80 2.46 -20.49
CA ALA A 344 1.85 3.59 -21.40
C ALA A 344 3.02 3.46 -22.38
N SER A 345 2.96 4.18 -23.50
CA SER A 345 4.05 4.20 -24.50
C SER A 345 4.18 5.55 -25.20
N GLY A 346 5.22 5.72 -26.03
CA GLY A 346 5.43 6.92 -26.83
C GLY A 346 6.13 8.07 -26.10
N LEU A 347 6.82 7.77 -24.98
CA LEU A 347 7.71 8.72 -24.32
C LEU A 347 8.97 8.93 -25.18
N VAL A 348 9.44 10.17 -25.33
CA VAL A 348 10.57 10.50 -26.20
C VAL A 348 11.82 10.73 -25.36
N ASN A 349 12.76 9.79 -25.39
CA ASN A 349 13.93 9.76 -24.51
C ASN A 349 13.52 9.99 -23.03
N PRO A 350 12.76 9.07 -22.41
CA PRO A 350 12.38 9.22 -21.01
C PRO A 350 13.58 9.37 -20.06
N ARG A 351 13.39 9.99 -18.89
CA ARG A 351 14.44 10.17 -17.86
C ARG A 351 14.25 9.33 -16.60
N GLY A 352 13.01 9.03 -16.26
CA GLY A 352 12.64 8.31 -15.03
C GLY A 352 11.17 8.53 -14.70
N LEU A 353 10.73 7.98 -13.56
CA LEU A 353 9.34 8.04 -13.15
C LEU A 353 9.17 8.18 -11.63
N ALA A 354 8.01 8.71 -11.23
CA ALA A 354 7.57 8.80 -9.85
C ALA A 354 6.07 8.54 -9.77
N VAL A 355 5.56 8.09 -8.62
CA VAL A 355 4.13 7.83 -8.42
C VAL A 355 3.63 8.59 -7.20
N TYR A 356 2.52 9.30 -7.37
CA TYR A 356 1.91 10.08 -6.29
C TYR A 356 0.40 10.23 -6.54
N ASP A 357 -0.42 10.02 -5.52
CA ASP A 357 -1.86 10.25 -5.56
C ASP A 357 -2.56 9.56 -6.75
N GLY A 358 -2.17 8.30 -7.02
CA GLY A 358 -2.72 7.49 -8.12
C GLY A 358 -2.15 7.80 -9.50
N TRP A 359 -1.41 8.90 -9.66
CA TRP A 359 -0.80 9.28 -10.93
C TRP A 359 0.63 8.74 -11.05
N VAL A 360 0.98 8.27 -12.25
CA VAL A 360 2.34 7.93 -12.64
C VAL A 360 2.93 9.08 -13.45
N TYR A 361 3.96 9.72 -12.94
CA TYR A 361 4.65 10.84 -13.56
C TYR A 361 5.90 10.36 -14.25
N ALA A 362 6.17 10.87 -15.46
CA ALA A 362 7.41 10.66 -16.18
C ALA A 362 7.86 11.97 -16.82
N SER A 363 9.17 12.14 -16.95
CA SER A 363 9.75 13.22 -17.73
C SER A 363 10.41 12.66 -19.00
N ASP A 364 10.27 13.40 -20.09
CA ASP A 364 10.83 13.08 -21.40
C ASP A 364 11.31 14.37 -22.10
N ASP A 365 11.82 14.28 -23.33
CA ASP A 365 12.28 15.46 -24.08
C ASP A 365 11.20 16.54 -24.29
N ARG A 366 9.91 16.18 -24.12
CA ARG A 366 8.74 17.06 -24.27
C ARG A 366 8.24 17.61 -22.93
N GLY A 367 8.89 17.29 -21.82
CA GLY A 367 8.69 17.89 -20.51
C GLY A 367 8.14 16.88 -19.52
N LEU A 368 7.25 17.33 -18.63
CA LEU A 368 6.62 16.46 -17.63
C LEU A 368 5.24 15.98 -18.11
N ILE A 369 5.00 14.68 -18.03
CA ILE A 369 3.72 14.02 -18.33
C ILE A 369 3.30 13.14 -17.17
N ARG A 370 1.98 12.98 -16.96
CA ARG A 370 1.43 12.02 -16.00
C ARG A 370 0.37 11.12 -16.65
N PHE A 371 0.21 9.94 -16.07
CA PHE A 371 -0.69 8.88 -16.53
C PHE A 371 -1.56 8.37 -15.37
N MET A 372 -2.79 7.99 -15.64
CA MET A 372 -3.70 7.37 -14.67
C MET A 372 -4.42 6.20 -15.32
N ASP A 373 -4.41 5.08 -14.60
CA ASP A 373 -5.25 3.90 -14.79
C ASP A 373 -6.50 4.11 -13.94
N ALA A 374 -7.56 4.57 -14.60
CA ALA A 374 -8.77 5.04 -13.93
C ALA A 374 -9.78 3.91 -13.67
N ASP A 375 -9.68 2.80 -14.42
CA ASP A 375 -10.54 1.64 -14.26
C ASP A 375 -9.82 0.42 -13.66
N GLY A 376 -8.52 0.54 -13.35
CA GLY A 376 -7.71 -0.45 -12.65
C GLY A 376 -7.35 -1.68 -13.47
N ASP A 377 -7.44 -1.61 -14.80
CA ASP A 377 -7.15 -2.74 -15.71
C ASP A 377 -5.64 -2.94 -15.98
N GLY A 378 -4.80 -1.99 -15.53
CA GLY A 378 -3.35 -2.01 -15.72
C GLY A 378 -2.84 -1.26 -16.95
N VAL A 379 -3.70 -0.55 -17.66
CA VAL A 379 -3.37 0.39 -18.75
C VAL A 379 -3.71 1.82 -18.29
N ALA A 380 -3.07 2.83 -18.88
CA ALA A 380 -3.43 4.22 -18.62
C ALA A 380 -4.40 4.76 -19.67
N GLU A 381 -5.58 5.20 -19.24
CA GLU A 381 -6.60 5.82 -20.11
C GLU A 381 -6.40 7.32 -20.20
N ARG A 382 -5.83 7.93 -19.16
CA ARG A 382 -5.62 9.37 -19.06
C ARG A 382 -4.15 9.71 -19.13
N SER A 383 -3.82 10.71 -19.94
CA SER A 383 -2.47 11.27 -20.01
C SER A 383 -2.51 12.79 -20.09
N ASP A 384 -1.82 13.47 -19.17
CA ASP A 384 -1.78 14.93 -19.11
C ASP A 384 -0.34 15.42 -19.22
N ARG A 385 -0.06 16.33 -20.16
CA ARG A 385 1.22 17.06 -20.21
C ARG A 385 1.15 18.24 -19.25
N LEU A 386 1.96 18.20 -18.20
CA LEU A 386 1.90 19.15 -17.09
C LEU A 386 2.72 20.41 -17.32
N SER A 387 3.92 20.28 -17.89
CA SER A 387 4.74 21.44 -18.23
C SER A 387 5.61 21.14 -19.45
N ALA A 388 5.54 22.04 -20.42
CA ALA A 388 6.42 22.09 -21.58
C ALA A 388 7.47 23.22 -21.44
N GLU A 389 7.47 23.96 -20.33
CA GLU A 389 8.37 25.10 -20.10
C GLU A 389 9.78 24.68 -19.69
N ILE A 390 9.96 23.42 -19.30
CA ILE A 390 11.25 22.84 -18.92
C ILE A 390 11.69 21.77 -19.93
N SER A 391 13.00 21.76 -20.21
CA SER A 391 13.71 20.64 -20.81
C SER A 391 14.42 19.88 -19.68
N PRO A 392 13.91 18.72 -19.26
CA PRO A 392 14.54 17.89 -18.24
C PRO A 392 15.97 17.48 -18.66
N LEU A 393 16.89 17.43 -17.70
CA LEU A 393 18.26 16.99 -17.98
C LEU A 393 18.29 15.58 -18.57
N PRO A 394 19.26 15.27 -19.46
CA PRO A 394 19.49 13.92 -19.93
C PRO A 394 19.76 12.93 -18.80
N GLY A 395 19.42 11.66 -19.03
CA GLY A 395 19.62 10.60 -18.05
C GLY A 395 18.80 10.81 -16.77
N PRO A 396 19.18 10.15 -15.66
CA PRO A 396 18.36 10.10 -14.46
C PRO A 396 18.30 11.43 -13.69
N ALA A 397 19.20 12.37 -13.98
CA ALA A 397 19.15 13.71 -13.39
C ALA A 397 17.83 14.44 -13.71
N GLY A 398 17.26 14.20 -14.90
CA GLY A 398 15.98 14.80 -15.30
C GLY A 398 14.74 14.06 -14.80
N ALA A 399 14.88 12.96 -14.04
CA ALA A 399 13.74 12.21 -13.53
C ALA A 399 12.89 13.07 -12.57
N PRO A 400 11.56 12.96 -12.58
CA PRO A 400 10.71 13.70 -11.67
C PRO A 400 10.80 13.10 -10.26
N VAL A 401 10.76 13.97 -9.26
CA VAL A 401 10.64 13.58 -7.84
C VAL A 401 9.44 14.28 -7.24
N ILE A 402 8.70 13.56 -6.40
CA ILE A 402 7.51 14.08 -5.74
C ILE A 402 7.66 13.84 -4.24
N ASP A 403 7.44 14.88 -3.46
CA ASP A 403 7.52 14.81 -2.00
C ASP A 403 6.17 14.40 -1.37
N GLU A 404 6.14 14.23 -0.05
CA GLU A 404 4.92 13.79 0.65
C GLU A 404 3.72 14.75 0.50
N GLN A 405 3.97 16.01 0.12
CA GLN A 405 2.95 17.03 -0.09
C GLN A 405 2.46 17.12 -1.54
N GLY A 406 3.03 16.31 -2.43
CA GLY A 406 2.71 16.34 -3.85
C GLY A 406 3.43 17.45 -4.61
N ARG A 407 4.45 18.09 -4.03
CA ARG A 407 5.28 19.05 -4.77
C ARG A 407 6.17 18.27 -5.72
N ILE A 408 6.16 18.68 -6.99
CA ILE A 408 6.90 18.01 -8.07
C ILE A 408 8.17 18.80 -8.35
N PHE A 409 9.31 18.10 -8.40
CA PHE A 409 10.62 18.67 -8.67
C PHE A 409 11.27 17.96 -9.86
N VAL A 410 11.94 18.74 -10.71
CA VAL A 410 12.67 18.24 -11.89
C VAL A 410 13.94 19.08 -12.05
N ALA A 411 15.09 18.43 -12.29
CA ALA A 411 16.28 19.15 -12.75
C ALA A 411 16.25 19.33 -14.27
N GLY A 412 16.56 20.54 -14.73
CA GLY A 412 16.45 20.88 -16.14
C GLY A 412 16.91 22.29 -16.46
N VAL A 413 16.59 22.70 -17.68
CA VAL A 413 16.80 24.05 -18.20
C VAL A 413 15.47 24.54 -18.77
N PRO A 414 15.06 25.80 -18.55
CA PRO A 414 13.85 26.34 -19.17
C PRO A 414 13.96 26.31 -20.70
N ARG A 415 12.91 25.88 -21.42
CA ARG A 415 12.94 25.71 -22.89
C ARG A 415 13.30 26.97 -23.66
N GLY A 416 12.87 28.13 -23.17
CA GLY A 416 13.22 29.42 -23.76
C GLY A 416 14.65 29.88 -23.45
N ALA A 417 15.27 29.34 -22.40
CA ALA A 417 16.58 29.80 -21.93
C ALA A 417 17.74 29.38 -22.84
N LEU A 418 17.56 28.33 -23.64
CA LEU A 418 18.50 27.94 -24.70
C LEU A 418 18.75 29.06 -25.72
N LEU A 419 17.88 30.09 -25.76
CA LEU A 419 17.99 31.24 -26.66
C LEU A 419 18.38 32.55 -25.96
N LEU A 420 18.59 32.54 -24.63
CA LEU A 420 18.75 33.76 -23.82
C LEU A 420 20.23 34.08 -23.47
N SER A 421 20.85 33.29 -22.58
CA SER A 421 22.23 33.52 -22.11
C SER A 421 22.85 32.23 -21.57
N ALA A 422 24.18 32.15 -21.50
CA ALA A 422 24.90 31.00 -20.94
C ALA A 422 24.53 30.75 -19.46
N GLU A 423 24.24 31.81 -18.71
CA GLU A 423 23.79 31.72 -17.32
C GLU A 423 22.36 31.15 -17.21
N ALA A 424 21.45 31.55 -18.12
CA ALA A 424 20.10 31.01 -18.17
C ALA A 424 20.07 29.53 -18.62
N GLN A 425 21.13 29.07 -19.29
CA GLN A 425 21.31 27.67 -19.72
C GLN A 425 21.88 26.76 -18.64
N GLN A 426 22.31 27.30 -17.50
CA GLN A 426 22.84 26.46 -16.43
C GLN A 426 21.76 25.54 -15.85
N PRO A 427 22.01 24.23 -15.74
CA PRO A 427 21.10 23.29 -15.09
C PRO A 427 20.72 23.72 -13.67
N ARG A 428 19.42 23.69 -13.36
CA ARG A 428 18.90 23.95 -12.01
C ARG A 428 17.77 23.00 -11.66
N VAL A 429 17.42 22.95 -10.38
CA VAL A 429 16.22 22.27 -9.91
C VAL A 429 15.05 23.24 -9.95
N TYR A 430 13.93 22.77 -10.48
CA TYR A 430 12.68 23.52 -10.59
C TYR A 430 11.56 22.80 -9.86
N GLN A 431 10.75 23.56 -9.15
CA GLN A 431 9.43 23.11 -8.72
C GLN A 431 8.45 23.33 -9.87
N VAL A 432 7.70 22.29 -10.21
CA VAL A 432 6.66 22.35 -11.24
C VAL A 432 5.33 22.71 -10.59
N THR A 433 4.76 23.84 -10.99
CA THR A 433 3.41 24.27 -10.62
C THR A 433 2.63 24.44 -11.92
N PRO A 434 2.01 23.37 -12.45
CA PRO A 434 1.49 23.36 -13.81
C PRO A 434 0.62 24.58 -14.16
N PRO A 435 0.83 25.21 -15.32
CA PRO A 435 1.78 24.81 -16.37
C PRO A 435 3.22 25.30 -16.16
N THR A 436 3.46 26.13 -15.15
CA THR A 436 4.70 26.88 -14.98
C THR A 436 5.74 26.14 -14.14
N VAL A 437 6.98 26.65 -14.19
CA VAL A 437 8.07 26.19 -13.33
C VAL A 437 8.70 27.35 -12.58
N SER A 438 9.09 27.11 -11.33
CA SER A 438 9.80 28.08 -10.49
C SER A 438 11.15 27.49 -10.05
N PRO A 439 12.25 28.25 -10.13
CA PRO A 439 13.54 27.76 -9.65
C PRO A 439 13.49 27.51 -8.15
N VAL A 440 14.08 26.40 -7.71
CA VAL A 440 14.30 26.10 -6.29
C VAL A 440 15.60 26.78 -5.85
N GLY A 441 15.67 27.23 -4.58
CA GLY A 441 16.88 27.83 -4.02
C GLY A 441 18.07 26.86 -4.05
N GLY A 442 19.24 27.38 -4.37
CA GLY A 442 20.50 26.64 -4.40
C GLY A 442 21.28 26.89 -5.70
N GLU A 443 22.60 27.03 -5.59
CA GLU A 443 23.50 27.07 -6.75
C GLU A 443 23.95 25.64 -7.07
N PHE A 444 23.37 25.06 -8.11
CA PHE A 444 23.72 23.72 -8.60
C PHE A 444 24.81 23.84 -9.66
N ARG A 445 25.89 23.04 -9.57
CA ARG A 445 26.90 22.98 -10.66
C ARG A 445 26.51 21.93 -11.68
N GLN A 446 26.40 20.67 -11.26
CA GLN A 446 25.87 19.58 -12.07
C GLN A 446 24.92 18.73 -11.21
N PRO A 447 23.62 19.04 -11.19
CA PRO A 447 22.66 18.25 -10.45
C PRO A 447 22.48 16.88 -11.11
N GLY A 448 22.72 15.83 -10.34
CA GLY A 448 22.40 14.44 -10.65
C GLY A 448 20.99 14.07 -10.20
N PRO A 449 20.73 12.79 -9.89
CA PRO A 449 19.42 12.33 -9.41
C PRO A 449 18.96 13.10 -8.17
N LEU A 450 17.68 13.47 -8.18
CA LEU A 450 17.00 14.04 -7.02
C LEU A 450 16.36 12.93 -6.19
N MET A 451 16.06 13.20 -4.92
CA MET A 451 15.22 12.32 -4.09
C MET A 451 14.46 13.11 -3.03
N ALA A 452 13.28 12.61 -2.66
CA ALA A 452 12.48 13.16 -1.57
C ALA A 452 12.52 12.23 -0.35
N TRP A 453 12.52 12.83 0.85
CA TRP A 453 12.30 12.14 2.10
C TRP A 453 11.32 12.94 2.96
N GLY A 454 10.07 12.50 2.98
CA GLY A 454 8.98 13.30 3.53
C GLY A 454 8.88 14.62 2.76
N ARG A 455 9.12 15.75 3.44
CA ARG A 455 9.17 17.12 2.83
C ARG A 455 10.57 17.56 2.42
N LEU A 456 11.59 16.79 2.78
CA LEU A 456 12.98 17.12 2.48
C LEU A 456 13.26 16.78 1.01
N LEU A 457 13.84 17.73 0.29
CA LEU A 457 14.40 17.51 -1.04
C LEU A 457 15.91 17.38 -0.91
N LEU A 458 16.47 16.35 -1.52
CA LEU A 458 17.90 16.12 -1.63
C LEU A 458 18.28 16.06 -3.11
N ALA A 459 19.48 16.55 -3.42
CA ALA A 459 20.06 16.46 -4.74
C ALA A 459 21.43 15.79 -4.65
N MET A 460 21.72 14.88 -5.58
CA MET A 460 23.09 14.48 -5.82
C MET A 460 23.79 15.59 -6.58
N GLU A 461 24.84 16.17 -6.01
CA GLU A 461 25.67 17.19 -6.65
C GLU A 461 26.96 16.55 -7.13
N GLN A 462 27.30 16.77 -8.40
CA GLN A 462 28.56 16.36 -8.97
C GLN A 462 29.41 17.60 -9.26
N ALA A 463 30.52 17.76 -8.55
CA ALA A 463 31.53 18.75 -8.88
C ALA A 463 32.63 18.12 -9.74
N ASP A 464 33.20 18.92 -10.65
CA ASP A 464 34.32 18.49 -11.50
C ASP A 464 35.49 17.97 -10.64
N ALA A 465 35.93 16.75 -10.94
CA ALA A 465 37.04 16.07 -10.24
C ALA A 465 36.86 15.92 -8.72
N ALA A 466 35.64 15.96 -8.20
CA ALA A 466 35.30 15.68 -6.81
C ALA A 466 34.30 14.51 -6.71
N PRO A 467 34.27 13.77 -5.59
CA PRO A 467 33.25 12.76 -5.37
C PRO A 467 31.84 13.38 -5.33
N ALA A 468 30.84 12.61 -5.78
CA ALA A 468 29.44 13.05 -5.77
C ALA A 468 28.94 13.19 -4.32
N ARG A 469 28.16 14.24 -4.06
CA ARG A 469 27.70 14.59 -2.72
C ARG A 469 26.18 14.71 -2.69
N LEU A 470 25.54 13.97 -1.79
CA LEU A 470 24.12 14.12 -1.54
C LEU A 470 23.91 15.30 -0.59
N VAL A 471 23.26 16.36 -1.06
CA VAL A 471 23.08 17.61 -0.30
C VAL A 471 21.61 17.95 -0.10
N ARG A 472 21.32 18.67 0.99
CA ARG A 472 19.97 19.18 1.25
C ARG A 472 19.70 20.38 0.35
N VAL A 473 18.53 20.38 -0.29
CA VAL A 473 18.04 21.47 -1.12
C VAL A 473 17.04 22.31 -0.31
N SER A 474 17.23 23.62 -0.29
CA SER A 474 16.30 24.53 0.37
C SER A 474 15.09 24.79 -0.53
N THR A 475 13.91 24.35 -0.11
CA THR A 475 12.65 24.57 -0.84
C THR A 475 11.94 25.87 -0.45
N GLY A 476 12.66 26.85 0.12
CA GLY A 476 12.14 28.19 0.44
C GLY A 476 12.36 29.20 -0.70
N ASP A 477 12.04 30.48 -0.46
CA ASP A 477 12.11 31.55 -1.47
C ASP A 477 13.55 31.84 -1.93
N GLY A 478 14.01 31.08 -2.94
CA GLY A 478 14.94 31.46 -4.02
C GLY A 478 16.37 31.89 -3.68
N THR A 479 16.79 31.98 -2.41
CA THR A 479 18.07 32.61 -2.03
C THR A 479 18.96 31.80 -1.10
N ALA A 480 18.50 30.64 -0.64
CA ALA A 480 19.29 29.79 0.24
C ALA A 480 20.33 28.98 -0.55
N ALA A 481 21.58 29.03 -0.10
CA ALA A 481 22.64 28.16 -0.61
C ALA A 481 22.33 26.68 -0.31
N LEU A 482 22.92 25.78 -1.10
CA LEU A 482 22.94 24.36 -0.76
C LEU A 482 23.65 24.17 0.58
N ALA A 483 23.25 23.14 1.34
CA ALA A 483 23.93 22.84 2.60
C ALA A 483 25.41 22.53 2.34
N ASP A 484 26.31 23.23 3.04
CA ASP A 484 27.76 23.03 2.92
C ASP A 484 28.19 21.64 3.38
N GLU A 485 27.50 21.06 4.37
CA GLU A 485 27.74 19.70 4.84
C GLU A 485 26.88 18.68 4.07
N PRO A 486 27.50 17.66 3.43
CA PRO A 486 26.77 16.65 2.69
C PRO A 486 26.08 15.68 3.64
N VAL A 487 24.91 15.18 3.24
CA VAL A 487 24.21 14.07 3.90
C VAL A 487 24.99 12.77 3.74
N LEU A 488 25.53 12.54 2.54
CA LEU A 488 26.40 11.41 2.18
C LEU A 488 27.36 11.86 1.07
N THR A 489 28.55 11.27 1.01
CA THR A 489 29.52 11.46 -0.08
C THR A 489 29.83 10.09 -0.68
N LEU A 490 29.73 9.96 -2.00
CA LEU A 490 30.09 8.72 -2.69
C LEU A 490 31.62 8.55 -2.77
N PRO A 491 32.11 7.31 -2.94
CA PRO A 491 33.51 7.10 -3.26
C PRO A 491 33.91 7.79 -4.57
N GLU A 492 35.19 8.18 -4.68
CA GLU A 492 35.71 8.81 -5.90
C GLU A 492 35.52 7.92 -7.14
N GLY A 493 35.25 8.56 -8.29
CA GLY A 493 35.09 7.86 -9.56
C GLY A 493 33.71 7.24 -9.82
N PHE A 494 32.77 7.38 -8.88
CA PHE A 494 31.38 6.94 -9.06
C PHE A 494 30.45 8.10 -9.39
N VAL A 495 29.52 7.86 -10.31
CA VAL A 495 28.42 8.77 -10.65
C VAL A 495 27.10 8.11 -10.25
N ALA A 496 26.25 8.83 -9.52
CA ALA A 496 24.95 8.30 -9.11
C ALA A 496 23.96 8.26 -10.28
N SER A 497 23.27 7.14 -10.42
CA SER A 497 22.19 6.94 -11.38
C SER A 497 20.81 7.02 -10.73
N ALA A 498 20.66 6.64 -9.46
CA ALA A 498 19.40 6.78 -8.73
C ALA A 498 19.65 6.77 -7.23
N ALA A 499 18.73 7.38 -6.47
CA ALA A 499 18.76 7.32 -5.02
C ALA A 499 17.35 7.25 -4.43
N LEU A 500 17.17 6.50 -3.34
CA LEU A 500 15.91 6.46 -2.59
C LEU A 500 16.16 6.25 -1.10
N VAL A 501 15.16 6.57 -0.28
CA VAL A 501 15.14 6.21 1.15
C VAL A 501 14.37 4.92 1.33
N TYR A 502 15.00 3.94 1.96
CA TYR A 502 14.32 2.77 2.46
C TYR A 502 13.55 3.11 3.73
N SER A 503 12.23 2.91 3.74
CA SER A 503 11.35 3.34 4.83
C SER A 503 10.52 2.20 5.44
N SER A 504 10.78 0.96 5.03
CA SER A 504 9.98 -0.21 5.41
C SER A 504 10.63 -0.99 6.57
N GLN A 505 10.09 -0.93 7.78
CA GLN A 505 10.57 -1.76 8.90
C GLN A 505 9.97 -3.18 8.80
N LEU A 506 10.38 -3.97 7.81
CA LEU A 506 9.88 -5.35 7.62
C LEU A 506 10.94 -6.40 7.91
N TRP A 507 12.22 -6.05 7.76
CA TRP A 507 13.33 -6.98 7.82
C TRP A 507 14.40 -6.45 8.78
N PRO A 508 14.99 -7.29 9.65
CA PRO A 508 16.06 -6.85 10.54
C PRO A 508 17.33 -6.45 9.78
N GLU A 509 17.58 -7.03 8.61
CA GLU A 509 18.74 -6.71 7.76
C GLU A 509 18.63 -5.34 7.09
N LEU A 510 17.42 -4.79 6.94
CA LEU A 510 17.17 -3.52 6.25
C LEU A 510 16.62 -2.47 7.20
N ILE A 511 17.45 -1.46 7.48
CA ILE A 511 17.15 -0.41 8.45
C ILE A 511 16.38 0.74 7.77
N PRO A 512 15.20 1.13 8.25
CA PRO A 512 14.51 2.33 7.77
C PRO A 512 15.33 3.60 7.99
N GLY A 513 15.29 4.50 7.03
CA GLY A 513 16.14 5.68 6.96
C GLY A 513 17.44 5.46 6.18
N THR A 514 17.78 4.21 5.84
CA THR A 514 18.91 3.92 4.93
C THR A 514 18.65 4.53 3.56
N ILE A 515 19.64 5.25 3.05
CA ILE A 515 19.64 5.78 1.69
C ILE A 515 20.37 4.78 0.81
N PHE A 516 19.68 4.28 -0.21
CA PHE A 516 20.28 3.47 -1.27
C PHE A 516 20.62 4.33 -2.47
N ILE A 517 21.80 4.15 -3.03
CA ILE A 517 22.29 4.91 -4.18
C ILE A 517 22.83 3.92 -5.22
N ALA A 518 22.15 3.81 -6.35
CA ALA A 518 22.67 3.13 -7.53
C ALA A 518 23.70 4.05 -8.18
N ALA A 519 24.90 3.53 -8.43
CA ALA A 519 26.00 4.30 -8.98
C ALA A 519 26.83 3.47 -9.96
N ARG A 520 27.45 4.17 -10.90
CA ARG A 520 28.31 3.61 -11.92
C ARG A 520 29.73 4.14 -11.77
N GLY A 521 30.70 3.23 -11.68
CA GLY A 521 32.12 3.51 -11.82
C GLY A 521 32.63 3.22 -13.24
N SER A 522 33.94 3.26 -13.44
CA SER A 522 34.57 2.95 -14.74
C SER A 522 34.29 1.52 -15.20
N ASP A 523 34.39 0.56 -14.29
CA ASP A 523 34.41 -0.88 -14.60
C ASP A 523 33.36 -1.70 -13.84
N GLN A 524 32.56 -1.04 -12.98
CA GLN A 524 31.56 -1.72 -12.16
C GLN A 524 30.38 -0.82 -11.81
N GLY A 525 29.19 -1.43 -11.77
CA GLY A 525 27.99 -0.87 -11.17
C GLY A 525 27.81 -1.37 -9.72
N VAL A 526 27.43 -0.46 -8.84
CA VAL A 526 27.27 -0.70 -7.40
C VAL A 526 26.00 -0.04 -6.90
N VAL A 527 25.32 -0.69 -5.96
CA VAL A 527 24.35 -0.03 -5.08
C VAL A 527 25.04 0.19 -3.74
N PHE A 528 25.18 1.46 -3.36
CA PHE A 528 25.67 1.86 -2.04
C PHE A 528 24.51 1.98 -1.05
N GLN A 529 24.81 1.82 0.23
CA GLN A 529 23.94 2.18 1.33
C GLN A 529 24.65 3.13 2.29
N GLY A 530 23.88 4.04 2.90
CA GLY A 530 24.37 4.90 3.96
C GLY A 530 23.24 5.31 4.90
N LEU A 531 23.56 5.40 6.18
CA LEU A 531 22.67 5.98 7.18
C LEU A 531 23.05 7.46 7.36
N PRO A 532 22.09 8.39 7.29
CA PRO A 532 22.37 9.78 7.63
C PRO A 532 22.82 9.87 9.09
N THR A 533 23.97 10.49 9.35
CA THR A 533 24.45 10.77 10.70
C THR A 533 24.07 12.19 11.11
N THR A 534 23.93 12.42 12.43
CA THR A 534 23.83 13.76 13.01
C THR A 534 25.03 13.98 13.93
N GLY A 535 25.83 15.03 13.69
CA GLY A 535 26.97 15.40 14.53
C GLY A 535 28.32 15.34 13.80
N ASP A 536 29.42 15.25 14.55
CA ASP A 536 30.80 15.32 14.03
C ASP A 536 31.29 14.07 13.27
N PHE A 537 30.45 13.03 13.16
CA PHE A 537 30.78 11.82 12.42
C PHE A 537 30.46 12.01 10.94
N ALA A 538 31.48 11.94 10.10
CA ALA A 538 31.32 11.92 8.65
C ALA A 538 30.38 10.75 8.27
N PRO A 539 29.35 11.00 7.46
CA PRO A 539 28.43 9.96 7.04
C PRO A 539 29.16 8.94 6.15
N GLU A 540 29.14 7.67 6.53
CA GLU A 540 29.85 6.59 5.83
C GLU A 540 28.91 5.85 4.88
N VAL A 541 29.38 5.63 3.64
CA VAL A 541 28.72 4.80 2.64
C VAL A 541 29.43 3.46 2.54
N SER A 542 28.66 2.39 2.39
CA SER A 542 29.18 1.03 2.21
C SER A 542 28.50 0.36 1.02
N GLU A 543 29.15 -0.67 0.46
CA GLU A 543 28.57 -1.45 -0.64
C GLU A 543 27.41 -2.31 -0.12
N PHE A 544 26.22 -2.10 -0.69
CA PHE A 544 25.04 -2.91 -0.42
C PHE A 544 24.96 -4.09 -1.40
N ALA A 545 25.19 -3.80 -2.69
CA ALA A 545 25.21 -4.80 -3.73
C ALA A 545 26.18 -4.41 -4.86
N THR A 546 26.92 -5.38 -5.39
CA THR A 546 27.93 -5.20 -6.46
C THR A 546 27.74 -6.20 -7.59
N GLY A 547 28.44 -5.99 -8.70
CA GLY A 547 28.41 -6.88 -9.86
C GLY A 547 27.39 -6.48 -10.93
N PHE A 548 26.78 -5.29 -10.80
CA PHE A 548 25.93 -4.71 -11.84
C PHE A 548 26.80 -4.18 -12.99
N ILE A 549 26.22 -4.11 -14.19
CA ILE A 549 26.86 -3.50 -15.36
C ILE A 549 26.53 -1.99 -15.40
N ASP A 550 25.25 -1.64 -15.34
CA ASP A 550 24.78 -0.25 -15.36
C ASP A 550 23.49 -0.07 -14.53
N PRO A 551 23.60 -0.02 -13.19
CA PRO A 551 22.44 0.13 -12.33
C PRO A 551 21.84 1.53 -12.52
N SER A 552 20.63 1.58 -13.04
CA SER A 552 20.02 2.80 -13.59
C SER A 552 18.87 3.35 -12.76
N ALA A 553 18.15 2.48 -12.02
CA ALA A 553 16.99 2.87 -11.22
C ALA A 553 16.80 1.94 -10.02
N LEU A 554 16.10 2.47 -9.00
CA LEU A 554 15.79 1.76 -7.76
C LEU A 554 14.30 1.89 -7.45
N ALA A 555 13.71 0.85 -6.85
CA ALA A 555 12.39 0.92 -6.20
C ALA A 555 12.34 0.00 -4.98
N VAL A 556 11.39 0.26 -4.07
CA VAL A 556 11.15 -0.60 -2.90
C VAL A 556 9.72 -1.11 -2.96
N GLY A 557 9.56 -2.44 -2.92
CA GLY A 557 8.27 -3.13 -2.86
C GLY A 557 7.52 -2.88 -1.56
N LEU A 558 6.21 -3.16 -1.55
CA LEU A 558 5.39 -3.10 -0.33
C LEU A 558 5.89 -4.08 0.75
N ASP A 559 6.47 -5.19 0.30
CA ASP A 559 7.12 -6.23 1.10
C ASP A 559 8.56 -5.89 1.53
N GLY A 560 9.07 -4.70 1.19
CA GLY A 560 10.43 -4.27 1.50
C GLY A 560 11.50 -4.83 0.55
N THR A 561 11.12 -5.54 -0.51
CA THR A 561 12.05 -5.96 -1.56
C THR A 561 12.68 -4.73 -2.23
N VAL A 562 14.01 -4.74 -2.40
CA VAL A 562 14.71 -3.68 -3.15
C VAL A 562 14.89 -4.13 -4.60
N TYR A 563 14.32 -3.38 -5.54
CA TYR A 563 14.45 -3.60 -6.98
C TYR A 563 15.53 -2.68 -7.55
N VAL A 564 16.38 -3.24 -8.41
CA VAL A 564 17.46 -2.54 -9.10
C VAL A 564 17.34 -2.82 -10.59
N ALA A 565 17.15 -1.78 -11.40
CA ALA A 565 17.24 -1.90 -12.85
C ALA A 565 18.72 -1.90 -13.26
N ASP A 566 19.14 -2.87 -14.06
CA ASP A 566 20.46 -2.90 -14.70
C ASP A 566 20.28 -2.72 -16.20
N ALA A 567 20.50 -1.50 -16.67
CA ALA A 567 20.16 -1.06 -18.02
C ALA A 567 20.96 -1.83 -19.08
N ALA A 568 22.27 -2.02 -18.84
CA ALA A 568 23.15 -2.69 -19.79
C ALA A 568 22.99 -4.21 -19.75
N ALA A 569 22.53 -4.78 -18.63
CA ALA A 569 22.19 -6.20 -18.54
C ALA A 569 20.78 -6.53 -19.08
N ASN A 570 19.96 -5.51 -19.40
CA ASN A 570 18.55 -5.68 -19.80
C ASN A 570 17.72 -6.47 -18.76
N GLN A 571 17.97 -6.18 -17.48
CA GLN A 571 17.41 -6.93 -16.36
C GLN A 571 16.91 -6.01 -15.25
N VAL A 572 15.96 -6.51 -14.46
CA VAL A 572 15.65 -5.98 -13.14
C VAL A 572 16.01 -7.06 -12.12
N ILE A 573 16.87 -6.71 -11.18
CA ILE A 573 17.27 -7.57 -10.07
C ILE A 573 16.42 -7.20 -8.87
N LYS A 574 16.05 -8.20 -8.07
CA LYS A 574 15.48 -7.97 -6.74
C LYS A 574 16.40 -8.50 -5.66
N ILE A 575 16.47 -7.76 -4.57
CA ILE A 575 17.26 -8.06 -3.38
C ILE A 575 16.29 -8.21 -2.22
N THR A 576 16.36 -9.37 -1.58
CA THR A 576 15.45 -9.80 -0.52
C THR A 576 16.27 -10.33 0.66
N PRO A 577 15.71 -10.42 1.87
CA PRO A 577 16.30 -11.22 2.93
C PRO A 577 16.43 -12.68 2.48
N ARG A 578 17.43 -13.37 3.02
CA ARG A 578 17.49 -14.83 2.96
C ARG A 578 16.48 -15.36 3.96
N THR A 579 15.38 -15.89 3.46
CA THR A 579 14.55 -16.79 4.26
C THR A 579 15.38 -18.02 4.62
N ILE A 580 15.87 -18.07 5.86
CA ILE A 580 16.42 -19.30 6.43
C ILE A 580 15.22 -20.24 6.57
N ASP A 581 15.22 -21.35 5.82
CA ASP A 581 14.21 -22.40 5.97
C ASP A 581 14.41 -23.04 7.35
N THR A 582 13.79 -22.45 8.39
CA THR A 582 13.71 -23.05 9.71
C THR A 582 12.57 -24.07 9.69
N ARG A 583 12.78 -25.17 8.96
CA ARG A 583 11.97 -26.38 9.11
C ARG A 583 12.60 -27.33 10.12
#